data_AF-A0A015LIE5-F1
#
_entry.id   AF-A0A015LIE5-F1
#
_cell.length_a   1.000
_cell.length_b   1.000
_cell.length_c   1.000
_cell.angle_alpha   90.00
_cell.angle_beta   90.00
_cell.angle_gamma   90.00
#
_symmetry.space_group_name_H-M   'P 1'
#
loop_
_entity.id
_entity.type
_entity.pdbx_description
1 polymer ?
#
loop_
_entity_poly.entity_id
_entity_poly.type
_entity_poly.pdbx_seq_one_letter_code
_entity_poly.pdbx_strand_id
1 'polypeptide(L)'
;MGLWYIYGGEPSLKNYDNLDIIKIMVAASELNLQELVIYTQSFLINYKADWMEQNFSLVYQTSFENDSFLELQKFCTDLMSKNPDKIFNSRKNFDLAYSN
;
A
#
# COMPACT_ATOMS: atom_id res chain seq x y z
N MET A 1 -4.79 25.68 14.12
CA MET A 1 -5.53 25.43 12.85
C MET A 1 -4.52 25.55 11.72
N GLY A 2 -4.02 24.42 11.21
CA GLY A 2 -2.84 24.35 10.34
C GLY A 2 -3.15 24.70 8.89
N LEU A 3 -2.32 25.55 8.30
CA LEU A 3 -2.37 25.99 6.91
C LEU A 3 -1.77 24.90 5.99
N TRP A 4 -2.49 23.81 5.73
CA TRP A 4 -2.04 22.79 4.77
C TRP A 4 -2.91 22.64 3.51
N TYR A 5 -3.72 23.66 3.19
CA TYR A 5 -4.70 23.56 2.09
C TYR A 5 -4.55 24.61 0.98
N ILE A 6 -3.47 25.40 0.93
CA ILE A 6 -3.39 26.55 -0.01
C ILE A 6 -2.28 26.42 -1.08
N TYR A 7 -1.41 25.42 -1.03
CA TYR A 7 -0.51 25.13 -2.15
C TYR A 7 -0.98 23.85 -2.82
N GLY A 8 -1.71 24.00 -3.93
CA GLY A 8 -2.09 22.92 -4.84
C GLY A 8 -0.88 22.31 -5.55
N GLY A 9 0.09 21.82 -4.79
CA GLY A 9 1.01 20.80 -5.25
C GLY A 9 0.30 19.47 -5.07
N GLU A 10 0.21 18.67 -6.13
CA GLU A 10 -0.14 17.26 -6.00
C GLU A 10 0.65 16.64 -4.83
N PRO A 11 0.07 15.67 -4.10
CA PRO A 11 0.80 15.01 -3.03
C PRO A 11 2.17 14.58 -3.56
N SER A 12 3.25 15.05 -2.92
CA SER A 12 4.63 15.00 -3.43
C SER A 12 5.11 13.59 -3.79
N LEU A 13 4.45 12.57 -3.24
CA LEU A 13 4.66 11.16 -3.51
C LEU A 13 4.09 10.69 -4.87
N LYS A 14 3.28 11.48 -5.58
CA LYS A 14 2.65 11.07 -6.85
C LYS A 14 3.67 10.79 -7.96
N ASN A 15 4.81 11.49 -7.91
CA ASN A 15 5.93 11.35 -8.86
C ASN A 15 6.88 10.19 -8.52
N TYR A 16 6.71 9.55 -7.36
CA TYR A 16 7.50 8.39 -6.98
C TYR A 16 6.86 7.10 -7.48
N ASP A 17 7.69 6.14 -7.86
CA ASP A 17 7.24 4.78 -8.11
C ASP A 17 6.61 4.22 -6.84
N ASN A 18 5.51 3.48 -7.00
CA ASN A 18 4.76 2.91 -5.88
C ASN A 18 5.65 1.99 -5.02
N LEU A 19 6.61 1.30 -5.65
CA LEU A 19 7.60 0.49 -4.95
C LEU A 19 8.56 1.33 -4.10
N ASP A 20 8.94 2.52 -4.56
CA ASP A 20 9.82 3.40 -3.80
C ASP A 20 9.09 4.02 -2.61
N ILE A 21 7.80 4.31 -2.75
CA ILE A 21 6.95 4.73 -1.62
C ILE A 21 6.90 3.63 -0.55
N ILE A 22 6.77 2.36 -0.96
CA ILE A 22 6.83 1.23 -0.02
C ILE A 22 8.20 1.15 0.66
N LYS A 23 9.31 1.27 -0.08
CA LYS A 23 10.66 1.26 0.52
C LYS A 23 10.85 2.41 1.50
N ILE A 24 10.36 3.62 1.18
CA ILE A 24 10.40 4.78 2.06
C ILE A 24 9.62 4.49 3.34
N MET A 25 8.44 3.89 3.24
CA MET A 25 7.62 3.51 4.39
C MET A 25 8.31 2.44 5.27
N VAL A 26 8.97 1.45 4.66
CA VAL A 26 9.79 0.44 5.37
C VAL A 26 10.95 1.10 6.10
N ALA A 27 11.76 1.90 5.40
CA ALA A 27 12.87 2.63 6.00
C ALA A 27 12.39 3.59 7.11
N ALA A 28 11.24 4.23 6.94
CA ALA A 28 10.64 5.09 7.95
C ALA A 28 10.27 4.31 9.22
N SER A 29 9.75 3.09 9.09
CA SER A 29 9.49 2.22 10.23
C SER A 29 10.77 1.78 10.93
N GLU A 30 11.81 1.39 10.18
CA GLU A 30 13.12 1.01 10.73
C GLU A 30 13.80 2.17 11.47
N LEU A 31 13.64 3.40 10.98
CA LEU A 31 14.12 4.62 11.61
C LEU A 31 13.19 5.16 12.70
N ASN A 32 12.11 4.44 13.01
CA ASN A 32 11.12 4.79 14.02
C ASN A 32 10.41 6.14 13.78
N LEU A 33 10.28 6.54 12.51
CA LEU A 33 9.61 7.75 12.04
C LEU A 33 8.11 7.51 11.84
N GLN A 34 7.39 7.31 12.94
CA GLN A 34 5.98 6.90 12.94
C GLN A 34 5.05 7.86 12.17
N GLU A 35 5.30 9.17 12.23
CA GLU A 35 4.49 10.15 11.47
C GLU A 35 4.61 9.96 9.95
N LEU A 36 5.80 9.63 9.46
CA LEU A 36 6.04 9.36 8.04
C LEU A 36 5.42 8.03 7.63
N VAL A 37 5.43 7.03 8.51
CA VAL A 37 4.76 5.74 8.31
C VAL A 37 3.25 5.92 8.17
N ILE A 38 2.63 6.73 9.04
CA ILE A 38 1.19 7.03 8.96
C ILE A 38 0.87 7.80 7.67
N TYR A 39 1.67 8.84 7.36
CA TYR A 39 1.49 9.64 6.15
C TYR A 39 1.58 8.79 4.87
N THR A 40 2.57 7.90 4.77
CA THR A 40 2.78 7.05 3.59
C THR A 40 1.69 5.98 3.46
N GLN A 41 1.25 5.37 4.57
CA GLN A 41 0.10 4.45 4.57
C GLN A 41 -1.18 5.13 4.06
N SER A 42 -1.53 6.27 4.65
CA SER A 42 -2.69 7.05 4.24
C SER A 42 -2.59 7.52 2.78
N PHE A 43 -1.39 7.87 2.29
CA PHE A 43 -1.19 8.21 0.89
C PHE A 43 -1.47 7.03 -0.04
N LEU A 44 -0.92 5.85 0.26
CA LEU A 44 -1.13 4.64 -0.54
C LEU A 44 -2.61 4.25 -0.59
N ILE A 45 -3.29 4.27 0.56
CA ILE A 45 -4.72 3.92 0.66
C ILE A 45 -5.61 4.89 -0.11
N ASN A 46 -5.36 6.20 -0.03
CA ASN A 46 -6.24 7.19 -0.65
C ASN A 46 -5.97 7.40 -2.15
N TYR A 47 -4.71 7.28 -2.59
CA TYR A 47 -4.32 7.67 -3.95
C TYR A 47 -3.83 6.50 -4.82
N LYS A 48 -3.46 5.37 -4.23
CA LYS A 48 -2.87 4.22 -4.93
C LYS A 48 -3.64 2.92 -4.65
N ALA A 49 -4.88 3.00 -4.18
CA ALA A 49 -5.75 1.85 -3.90
C ALA A 49 -5.81 0.85 -5.07
N ASP A 50 -6.07 1.33 -6.29
CA ASP A 50 -6.15 0.47 -7.48
C ASP A 50 -4.86 -0.32 -7.73
N TRP A 51 -3.70 0.33 -7.56
CA TRP A 51 -2.40 -0.32 -7.70
C TRP A 51 -2.17 -1.33 -6.58
N MET A 52 -2.59 -1.03 -5.34
CA MET A 52 -2.49 -1.95 -4.22
C MET A 52 -3.40 -3.17 -4.41
N GLU A 53 -4.60 -3.01 -4.98
CA GLU A 53 -5.48 -4.13 -5.31
C GLU A 53 -4.83 -5.05 -6.36
N GLN A 54 -4.20 -4.48 -7.39
CA GLN A 54 -3.48 -5.24 -8.43
C GLN A 54 -2.24 -5.96 -7.87
N ASN A 55 -1.55 -5.32 -6.92
CA ASN A 55 -0.32 -5.83 -6.30
C ASN A 55 -0.57 -6.35 -4.87
N PHE A 56 -1.77 -6.90 -4.64
CA PHE A 56 -2.24 -7.25 -3.30
C PHE A 56 -1.27 -8.16 -2.55
N SER A 57 -0.70 -9.16 -3.21
CA SER A 57 0.24 -10.10 -2.57
C SER A 57 1.47 -9.39 -1.99
N LEU A 58 2.02 -8.42 -2.72
CA LEU A 58 3.19 -7.65 -2.27
C LEU A 58 2.82 -6.76 -1.08
N VAL A 59 1.69 -6.05 -1.18
CA VAL A 59 1.22 -5.13 -0.14
C VAL A 59 0.86 -5.90 1.13
N TYR A 60 0.16 -7.03 0.99
CA TYR A 60 -0.16 -7.94 2.08
C TYR A 60 1.12 -8.40 2.77
N GLN A 61 2.05 -9.00 2.04
CA GLN A 61 3.32 -9.46 2.62
C GLN A 61 4.06 -8.35 3.37
N THR A 62 4.24 -7.19 2.72
CA THR A 62 4.94 -6.05 3.35
C THR A 62 4.22 -5.56 4.62
N SER A 63 2.89 -5.52 4.61
CA SER A 63 2.11 -5.04 5.76
C SER A 63 2.17 -5.98 6.96
N PHE A 64 2.27 -7.30 6.74
CA PHE A 64 2.32 -8.31 7.81
C PHE A 64 3.75 -8.67 8.23
N GLU A 65 4.77 -8.32 7.44
CA GLU A 65 6.18 -8.42 7.83
C GLU A 65 6.57 -7.37 8.88
N ASN A 66 5.80 -6.28 9.01
CA ASN A 66 6.08 -5.20 9.94
C ASN A 66 4.81 -4.77 10.70
N ASP A 67 4.85 -4.94 12.03
CA ASP A 67 3.73 -4.63 12.92
C ASP A 67 3.37 -3.12 12.99
N SER A 68 4.22 -2.25 12.45
CA SER A 68 3.98 -0.79 12.42
C SER A 68 2.93 -0.39 11.36
N PHE A 69 2.58 -1.27 10.42
CA PHE A 69 1.72 -0.96 9.26
C PHE A 69 0.24 -1.29 9.49
N LEU A 70 -0.30 -0.88 10.64
CA LEU A 70 -1.66 -1.23 11.06
C LEU A 70 -2.76 -0.76 10.10
N GLU A 71 -2.62 0.40 9.45
CA GLU A 71 -3.63 0.91 8.51
C GLU A 71 -3.64 0.07 7.22
N LEU A 72 -2.46 -0.33 6.73
CA LEU A 72 -2.32 -1.22 5.59
C LEU A 72 -2.82 -2.63 5.89
N GLN A 73 -2.52 -3.17 7.08
CA GLN A 73 -3.04 -4.48 7.50
C GLN A 73 -4.58 -4.47 7.55
N LYS A 74 -5.17 -3.40 8.07
CA LYS A 74 -6.62 -3.22 8.09
C LYS A 74 -7.21 -3.11 6.68
N PHE A 75 -6.60 -2.31 5.80
CA PHE A 75 -6.99 -2.23 4.39
C PHE A 75 -6.97 -3.62 3.73
N CYS A 76 -5.90 -4.38 3.94
CA CYS A 76 -5.76 -5.71 3.36
C CYS A 76 -6.83 -6.70 3.89
N THR A 77 -7.07 -6.67 5.20
CA THR A 77 -8.09 -7.52 5.85
C THR A 77 -9.50 -7.17 5.39
N ASP A 78 -9.80 -5.87 5.23
CA ASP A 78 -11.07 -5.39 4.71
C ASP A 78 -11.26 -5.81 3.24
N LEU A 79 -10.21 -5.74 2.42
CA LEU A 79 -10.26 -6.16 1.03
C LEU A 79 -10.48 -7.68 0.91
N MET A 80 -9.80 -8.49 1.73
CA MET A 80 -10.01 -9.94 1.81
C MET A 80 -11.43 -10.31 2.21
N SER A 81 -11.98 -9.59 3.18
CA SER A 81 -13.33 -9.84 3.67
C SER A 81 -14.39 -9.45 2.64
N LYS A 82 -14.16 -8.37 1.89
CA LYS A 82 -15.14 -7.85 0.90
C LYS A 82 -15.06 -8.55 -0.45
N ASN A 83 -13.87 -8.91 -0.91
CA ASN A 83 -13.65 -9.42 -2.27
C ASN A 83 -12.63 -10.58 -2.30
N PRO A 84 -12.91 -11.72 -1.64
CA PRO A 84 -11.99 -12.86 -1.63
C PRO A 84 -11.69 -13.39 -3.04
N ASP A 85 -12.65 -13.33 -3.96
CA ASP A 85 -12.50 -13.81 -5.34
C ASP A 85 -11.51 -12.99 -6.19
N LYS A 86 -11.42 -11.67 -5.96
CA LYS A 86 -10.46 -10.80 -6.66
C LYS A 86 -9.01 -11.15 -6.28
N ILE A 87 -8.79 -11.55 -5.03
CA ILE A 87 -7.47 -11.90 -4.50
C ILE A 87 -7.02 -13.29 -4.97
N PHE A 88 -7.96 -14.20 -5.22
CA PHE A 88 -7.65 -15.48 -5.86
C PHE A 88 -7.31 -15.32 -7.34
N ASN A 89 -7.98 -14.39 -8.04
CA ASN A 89 -7.71 -14.13 -9.46
C ASN A 89 -6.39 -13.39 -9.71
N SER A 90 -5.92 -12.53 -8.79
CA SER A 90 -4.57 -11.94 -8.89
C SER A 90 -3.46 -12.98 -8.79
N ARG A 91 -3.69 -14.09 -8.05
CA ARG A 91 -2.81 -15.27 -8.03
C ARG A 91 -2.88 -16.10 -9.31
N LYS A 92 -4.05 -16.18 -9.96
CA LYS A 92 -4.32 -17.10 -11.07
C LYS A 92 -3.54 -16.81 -12.37
N ASN A 93 -2.94 -15.62 -12.51
CA ASN A 93 -2.04 -15.32 -13.62
C ASN A 93 -0.70 -16.09 -13.56
N PHE A 94 -0.33 -16.66 -12.40
CA PHE A 94 0.84 -17.54 -12.30
C PHE A 94 0.56 -18.97 -12.77
N ASP A 95 -0.68 -19.46 -12.63
CA ASP A 95 -1.04 -20.84 -13.01
C ASP A 95 -1.28 -20.99 -14.52
N LEU A 96 -1.75 -19.95 -15.20
CA LEU A 96 -2.00 -20.00 -16.66
C LEU A 96 -0.72 -19.92 -17.51
N ALA A 97 0.44 -19.63 -16.92
CA ALA A 97 1.73 -19.63 -17.61
C ALA A 97 2.40 -21.03 -17.66
N TYR A 98 1.91 -22.01 -16.89
CA TYR A 98 2.47 -23.37 -16.83
C TYR A 98 1.59 -24.45 -17.48
N SER A 99 0.52 -24.06 -18.16
CA SER A 99 -0.31 -24.98 -18.96
C SER A 99 -0.26 -24.59 -20.43
N ASN A 100 0.86 -24.89 -21.10
CA ASN A 100 0.94 -25.26 -22.52
C ASN A 100 2.29 -25.92 -22.82
#